data_AF-A0A0P0Z8K1-F1
#
_entry.id   AF-A0A0P0Z8K1-F1
#
_cell.length_a   1.000
_cell.length_b   1.000
_cell.length_c   1.000
_cell.angle_alpha   90.00
_cell.angle_beta   90.00
_cell.angle_gamma   90.00
#
_symmetry.space_group_name_H-M   'P 1'
#
loop_
_entity.id
_entity.type
_entity.pdbx_description
1 polymer ?
#
loop_
_entity_poly.entity_id
_entity_poly.type
_entity_poly.pdbx_seq_one_letter_code
_entity_poly.pdbx_strand_id
1 'polypeptide(L)'
;MPRVVHPPIRSVRILARLRGRDGFTLIEALVAFVVLALVMVAMQRLAVGNVDGALRAAERVEATRVAETLLSSRALGARGEPAEGRLENHGWSVRFEPVPLAAGTSGDIGARVFEPMRMIVTVQAGERRGGVLTAEAIRLVRIDRAER
;
A
#
# COMPACT_ATOMS: atom_id res chain seq x y z
N MET A 1 -47.28 58.32 54.76
CA MET A 1 -46.16 58.14 53.82
C MET A 1 -45.63 56.70 53.93
N PRO A 2 -45.24 56.02 52.84
CA PRO A 2 -46.00 55.61 51.66
C PRO A 2 -46.59 54.18 51.78
N ARG A 3 -47.66 53.91 51.04
CA ARG A 3 -48.40 52.63 50.99
C ARG A 3 -47.63 51.66 50.07
N VAL A 4 -47.11 50.57 50.60
CA VAL A 4 -46.41 49.53 49.82
C VAL A 4 -47.45 48.75 49.02
N VAL A 5 -47.45 48.94 47.69
CA VAL A 5 -48.31 48.20 46.75
C VAL A 5 -47.53 46.96 46.32
N HIS A 6 -47.96 45.78 46.77
CA HIS A 6 -47.44 44.52 46.24
C HIS A 6 -48.05 44.25 44.84
N PRO A 7 -47.24 43.93 43.83
CA PRO A 7 -47.77 43.46 42.56
C PRO A 7 -48.30 42.01 42.70
N PRO A 8 -49.38 41.63 42.00
CA PRO A 8 -49.85 40.25 41.99
C PRO A 8 -48.87 39.36 41.23
N ILE A 9 -48.49 38.25 41.87
CA ILE A 9 -47.67 37.19 41.30
C ILE A 9 -48.44 36.59 40.11
N ARG A 10 -48.00 36.87 38.88
CA ARG A 10 -48.50 36.19 37.68
C ARG A 10 -48.08 34.72 37.74
N SER A 11 -49.02 33.86 38.08
CA SER A 11 -48.88 32.42 37.96
C SER A 11 -48.72 32.07 36.48
N VAL A 12 -47.48 31.79 36.07
CA VAL A 12 -47.17 31.29 34.72
C VAL A 12 -47.66 29.84 34.65
N ARG A 13 -48.93 29.67 34.25
CA ARG A 13 -49.44 28.37 33.77
C ARG A 13 -48.83 28.08 32.40
N ILE A 14 -47.61 27.54 32.37
CA ILE A 14 -47.12 26.81 31.21
C ILE A 14 -47.46 25.34 31.42
N LEU A 15 -48.72 25.01 31.20
CA LEU A 15 -49.15 23.66 30.82
C LEU A 15 -49.29 23.65 29.29
N ALA A 16 -48.16 23.79 28.59
CA ALA A 16 -48.10 23.43 27.19
C ALA A 16 -47.71 21.96 27.13
N ARG A 17 -48.74 21.12 26.91
CA ARG A 17 -48.65 19.68 26.72
C ARG A 17 -47.46 19.32 25.81
N LEU A 18 -46.43 18.71 26.38
CA LEU A 18 -45.55 17.80 25.63
C LEU A 18 -46.35 16.51 25.35
N ARG A 19 -47.35 16.61 24.47
CA ARG A 19 -47.96 15.45 23.82
C ARG A 19 -47.48 15.41 22.37
N GLY A 20 -46.17 15.24 22.20
CA GLY A 20 -45.65 14.55 21.02
C GLY A 20 -45.91 13.05 21.23
N ARG A 21 -47.16 12.62 21.03
CA ARG A 21 -47.51 11.19 20.91
C ARG A 21 -47.70 10.88 19.43
N ASP A 22 -46.73 11.28 18.62
CA ASP A 22 -46.67 10.85 17.23
C ASP A 22 -46.01 9.48 17.27
N GLY A 23 -46.84 8.44 17.21
CA GLY A 23 -46.36 7.09 16.99
C GLY A 23 -45.62 7.03 15.66
N PHE A 24 -44.56 6.22 15.61
CA PHE A 24 -43.79 5.99 14.39
C PHE A 24 -44.74 5.56 13.26
N THR A 25 -44.73 6.28 12.15
CA THR A 25 -45.61 5.93 11.02
C THR A 25 -45.06 4.69 10.31
N LEU A 26 -45.92 3.89 9.66
CA LEU A 26 -45.47 2.72 8.88
C LEU A 26 -44.44 3.12 7.81
N ILE A 27 -44.63 4.28 7.17
CA ILE A 27 -43.72 4.79 6.17
C ILE A 27 -42.35 5.16 6.77
N GLU A 28 -42.32 5.70 7.98
CA GLU A 28 -41.08 6.04 8.68
C GLU A 28 -40.28 4.79 9.05
N ALA A 29 -40.94 3.72 9.50
CA ALA A 29 -40.30 2.43 9.73
C ALA A 29 -39.69 1.88 8.44
N LEU A 30 -40.42 1.95 7.33
CA LEU A 30 -39.95 1.49 6.02
C LEU A 30 -38.75 2.30 5.52
N VAL A 31 -38.79 3.63 5.66
CA VAL A 31 -37.66 4.51 5.33
C VAL A 31 -36.45 4.18 6.22
N ALA A 32 -36.63 3.96 7.52
CA ALA A 32 -35.55 3.59 8.41
C ALA A 32 -34.90 2.26 8.00
N PHE A 33 -35.69 1.26 7.59
CA PHE A 33 -35.16 0.00 7.06
C PHE A 33 -34.40 0.19 5.75
N VAL A 34 -34.89 1.03 4.84
CA VAL A 34 -34.18 1.36 3.60
C VAL A 34 -32.83 2.02 3.89
N VAL A 35 -32.81 3.01 4.78
CA VAL A 35 -31.56 3.68 5.18
C VAL A 35 -30.61 2.68 5.85
N LEU A 36 -31.11 1.83 6.74
CA LEU A 36 -30.30 0.79 7.39
C LEU A 36 -29.69 -0.17 6.36
N ALA A 37 -30.47 -0.63 5.39
CA ALA A 37 -29.99 -1.50 4.33
C ALA A 37 -28.88 -0.83 3.49
N LEU A 38 -29.06 0.45 3.14
CA LEU A 38 -28.04 1.21 2.40
C LEU A 38 -26.75 1.39 3.20
N VAL A 39 -26.85 1.71 4.49
CA VAL A 39 -25.71 1.82 5.38
C VAL A 39 -24.97 0.48 5.48
N MET A 40 -25.72 -0.62 5.60
CA MET A 40 -25.12 -1.96 5.70
C MET A 40 -24.36 -2.34 4.42
N VAL A 41 -24.91 -2.03 3.24
CA VAL A 41 -24.21 -2.23 1.96
C VAL A 41 -22.95 -1.37 1.87
N ALA A 42 -23.01 -0.11 2.31
CA ALA A 42 -21.85 0.77 2.34
C ALA A 42 -20.75 0.24 3.27
N MET A 43 -21.11 -0.23 4.46
CA MET A 43 -20.18 -0.85 5.42
C MET A 43 -19.55 -2.13 4.86
N GLN A 44 -20.33 -2.99 4.21
CA GLN A 44 -19.82 -4.20 3.57
C GLN A 44 -18.79 -3.87 2.49
N ARG A 45 -19.07 -2.88 1.64
CA ARG A 45 -18.12 -2.42 0.61
C ARG A 45 -16.83 -1.88 1.21
N LEU A 46 -16.93 -1.11 2.29
CA LEU A 46 -15.76 -0.59 3.00
C LEU A 46 -14.93 -1.72 3.62
N ALA A 47 -15.58 -2.71 4.24
CA ALA A 47 -14.90 -3.86 4.83
C ALA A 47 -14.15 -4.69 3.77
N VAL A 48 -14.81 -5.01 2.66
CA VAL A 48 -14.19 -5.74 1.53
C VAL A 48 -13.02 -4.94 0.95
N GLY A 49 -13.19 -3.64 0.75
CA GLY A 49 -12.12 -2.76 0.27
C GLY A 49 -10.90 -2.73 1.18
N ASN A 50 -11.11 -2.73 2.50
CA ASN A 50 -10.01 -2.76 3.48
C ASN A 50 -9.26 -4.09 3.47
N VAL A 51 -9.97 -5.21 3.37
CA VAL A 51 -9.36 -6.55 3.28
C VAL A 51 -8.54 -6.68 2.00
N ASP A 52 -9.10 -6.30 0.86
CA ASP A 52 -8.40 -6.28 -0.42
C ASP A 52 -7.16 -5.38 -0.38
N GLY A 53 -7.27 -4.22 0.28
CA GLY A 53 -6.15 -3.30 0.47
C GLY A 53 -5.03 -3.90 1.32
N ALA A 54 -5.38 -4.54 2.44
CA ALA A 54 -4.43 -5.19 3.32
C ALA A 54 -3.70 -6.36 2.63
N LEU A 55 -4.42 -7.18 1.87
CA LEU A 55 -3.83 -8.28 1.10
C LEU A 55 -2.83 -7.78 0.06
N ARG A 56 -3.16 -6.71 -0.69
CA ARG A 56 -2.22 -6.10 -1.66
C ARG A 56 -1.00 -5.49 -0.99
N ALA A 57 -1.16 -4.92 0.20
CA ALA A 57 -0.05 -4.38 0.96
C ALA A 57 0.90 -5.49 1.42
N ALA A 58 0.36 -6.60 1.93
CA ALA A 58 1.13 -7.77 2.32
C ALA A 58 1.92 -8.36 1.12
N GLU A 59 1.26 -8.54 -0.01
CA GLU A 59 1.88 -9.05 -1.24
C GLU A 59 3.02 -8.16 -1.74
N ARG A 60 2.89 -6.82 -1.64
CA ARG A 60 3.98 -5.90 -1.95
C ARG A 60 5.16 -6.02 -1.00
N VAL A 61 4.92 -6.25 0.29
CA VAL A 61 5.99 -6.45 1.28
C VAL A 61 6.77 -7.73 0.95
N GLU A 62 6.08 -8.80 0.58
CA GLU A 62 6.71 -10.06 0.18
C GLU A 62 7.55 -9.90 -1.10
N ALA A 63 6.97 -9.30 -2.15
CA ALA A 63 7.71 -9.03 -3.40
C ALA A 63 8.95 -8.15 -3.17
N THR A 64 8.85 -7.18 -2.24
CA THR A 64 10.00 -6.33 -1.86
C THR A 64 11.09 -7.14 -1.17
N ARG A 65 10.74 -8.03 -0.23
CA ARG A 65 11.73 -8.93 0.42
C ARG A 65 12.42 -9.85 -0.59
N VAL A 66 11.67 -10.37 -1.57
CA VAL A 66 12.24 -11.16 -2.68
C VAL A 66 13.23 -10.32 -3.48
N ALA A 67 12.86 -9.09 -3.86
CA ALA A 67 13.75 -8.19 -4.58
C ALA A 67 15.02 -7.87 -3.78
N GLU A 68 14.91 -7.56 -2.48
CA GLU A 68 16.06 -7.30 -1.60
C GLU A 68 16.98 -8.50 -1.46
N THR A 69 16.40 -9.70 -1.35
CA THR A 69 17.15 -10.96 -1.30
C THR A 69 17.92 -11.20 -2.60
N LEU A 70 17.28 -11.00 -3.75
CA LEU A 70 17.90 -11.15 -5.07
C LEU A 70 19.00 -10.11 -5.28
N LEU A 71 18.75 -8.85 -4.94
CA LEU A 71 19.74 -7.78 -5.01
C LEU A 71 20.96 -8.13 -4.15
N SER A 72 20.75 -8.65 -2.93
CA SER A 72 21.81 -9.01 -1.99
C SER A 72 22.56 -10.31 -2.36
N SER A 73 22.08 -11.05 -3.35
CA SER A 73 22.70 -12.31 -3.79
C SER A 73 24.05 -12.06 -4.47
N ARG A 74 25.12 -12.53 -3.82
CA ARG A 74 26.48 -12.48 -4.38
C ARG A 74 26.61 -13.35 -5.64
N ALA A 75 25.89 -14.46 -5.72
CA ALA A 75 25.97 -15.38 -6.86
C ALA A 75 25.44 -14.73 -8.15
N LEU A 76 24.32 -13.99 -8.05
CA LEU A 76 23.74 -13.25 -9.17
C LEU A 76 24.61 -12.03 -9.53
N GLY A 77 25.01 -11.24 -8.54
CA GLY A 77 25.80 -10.03 -8.76
C GLY A 77 27.22 -10.27 -9.30
N ALA A 78 27.83 -11.43 -9.05
CA ALA A 78 29.20 -11.70 -9.46
C ALA A 78 29.34 -12.13 -10.94
N ARG A 79 28.30 -12.77 -11.50
CA ARG A 79 28.33 -13.26 -12.89
C ARG A 79 27.95 -12.20 -13.91
N GLY A 80 27.07 -11.25 -13.55
CA GLY A 80 26.56 -10.24 -14.49
C GLY A 80 25.71 -10.84 -15.62
N GLU A 81 25.29 -12.08 -15.48
CA GLU A 81 24.48 -12.79 -16.48
C GLU A 81 22.99 -12.62 -16.16
N PRO A 82 22.14 -12.44 -17.19
CA PRO A 82 20.70 -12.43 -16.98
C PRO A 82 20.26 -13.77 -16.38
N ALA A 83 19.31 -13.71 -15.46
CA ALA A 83 18.79 -14.89 -14.76
C ALA A 83 17.31 -14.74 -14.52
N GLU A 84 16.59 -15.84 -14.49
CA GLU A 84 15.17 -15.89 -14.17
C GLU A 84 14.86 -17.08 -13.28
N GLY A 85 13.74 -17.00 -12.58
CA GLY A 85 13.31 -18.09 -11.73
C GLY A 85 12.06 -17.76 -10.93
N ARG A 86 11.87 -18.58 -9.90
CA ARG A 86 10.79 -18.40 -8.93
C ARG A 86 11.39 -18.48 -7.54
N LEU A 87 11.03 -17.55 -6.68
CA LEU A 87 11.36 -17.59 -5.26
C LEU A 87 10.04 -17.47 -4.51
N GLU A 88 9.75 -18.46 -3.67
CA GLU A 88 8.43 -18.63 -3.05
C GLU A 88 7.33 -18.68 -4.13
N ASN A 89 6.33 -17.81 -4.06
CA ASN A 89 5.25 -17.68 -5.04
C ASN A 89 5.48 -16.55 -6.05
N HIS A 90 6.68 -15.96 -6.08
CA HIS A 90 7.01 -14.80 -6.91
C HIS A 90 7.92 -15.21 -8.06
N GLY A 91 7.46 -15.01 -9.30
CA GLY A 91 8.32 -15.09 -10.48
C GLY A 91 9.25 -13.89 -10.52
N TRP A 92 10.52 -14.09 -10.88
CA TRP A 92 11.50 -13.02 -10.93
C TRP A 92 12.42 -13.14 -12.15
N SER A 93 12.95 -11.98 -12.58
CA SER A 93 13.97 -11.88 -13.61
C SER A 93 15.01 -10.83 -13.23
N VAL A 94 16.26 -11.06 -13.60
CA VAL A 94 17.40 -10.17 -13.41
C VAL A 94 18.01 -9.86 -14.77
N ARG A 95 18.31 -8.59 -15.00
CA ARG A 95 19.09 -8.12 -16.17
C ARG A 95 20.22 -7.22 -15.70
N PHE A 96 21.27 -7.14 -16.51
CA PHE A 96 22.43 -6.30 -16.24
C PHE A 96 22.64 -5.33 -17.40
N GLU A 97 22.88 -4.07 -17.08
CA GLU A 97 23.13 -3.01 -18.05
C GLU A 97 24.42 -2.27 -17.68
N PRO A 98 25.32 -1.98 -18.63
CA PRO A 98 26.53 -1.21 -18.35
C PRO A 98 26.18 0.19 -17.81
N VAL A 99 26.91 0.65 -16.79
CA VAL A 99 26.79 2.03 -16.29
C VAL A 99 27.72 2.92 -17.12
N PRO A 100 27.22 3.96 -17.81
CA PRO A 100 28.07 4.87 -18.56
C PRO A 100 28.92 5.67 -17.57
N LEU A 101 30.21 5.33 -17.50
CA LEU A 101 31.21 6.08 -16.75
C LEU A 101 32.13 6.79 -17.72
N ALA A 102 32.71 7.91 -17.27
CA ALA A 102 33.78 8.56 -18.02
C ALA A 102 34.91 7.56 -18.30
N ALA A 103 35.46 7.61 -19.52
CA ALA A 103 36.53 6.72 -19.94
C ALA A 103 37.69 6.76 -18.93
N GLY A 104 38.10 5.59 -18.43
CA GLY A 104 39.14 5.46 -17.40
C GLY A 104 38.65 5.08 -16.00
N THR A 105 37.34 4.89 -15.78
CA THR A 105 36.77 4.49 -14.46
C THR A 105 36.64 2.97 -14.31
N SER A 106 37.62 2.20 -14.80
CA SER A 106 37.74 0.76 -14.55
C SER A 106 38.77 0.57 -13.44
N GLY A 107 38.35 0.01 -12.30
CA GLY A 107 39.25 -0.29 -11.19
C GLY A 107 39.91 -1.64 -11.40
N ASP A 108 41.24 -1.68 -11.45
CA ASP A 108 42.01 -2.92 -11.49
C ASP A 108 42.34 -3.34 -10.04
N ILE A 109 41.94 -4.54 -9.64
CA ILE A 109 42.33 -5.12 -8.35
C ILE A 109 43.16 -6.37 -8.65
N GLY A 110 44.48 -6.20 -8.72
CA GLY A 110 45.41 -7.26 -9.10
C GLY A 110 45.31 -7.58 -10.60
N ALA A 111 44.99 -8.83 -10.95
CA ALA A 111 44.83 -9.29 -12.33
C ALA A 111 43.35 -9.35 -12.79
N ARG A 112 42.42 -8.80 -12.01
CA ARG A 112 40.98 -8.90 -12.24
C ARG A 112 40.41 -7.53 -12.56
N VAL A 113 39.78 -7.45 -13.74
CA VAL A 113 39.05 -6.26 -14.17
C VAL A 113 37.63 -6.35 -13.65
N PHE A 114 37.18 -5.27 -13.01
CA PHE A 114 35.80 -5.13 -12.56
C PHE A 114 35.12 -4.01 -13.34
N GLU A 115 33.94 -4.30 -13.88
CA GLU A 115 33.08 -3.29 -14.49
C GLU A 115 31.79 -3.11 -13.68
N PRO A 116 31.40 -1.86 -13.42
CA PRO A 116 30.13 -1.57 -12.76
C PRO A 116 28.98 -1.75 -13.75
N MET A 117 28.06 -2.63 -13.36
CA MET A 117 26.82 -2.90 -14.07
C MET A 117 25.63 -2.55 -13.18
N ARG A 118 24.59 -1.98 -13.77
CA ARG A 118 23.28 -1.81 -13.16
C ARG A 118 22.55 -3.15 -13.23
N MET A 119 22.34 -3.76 -12.06
CA MET A 119 21.50 -4.93 -11.87
C MET A 119 20.05 -4.48 -11.70
N ILE A 120 19.18 -4.91 -12.62
CA ILE A 120 17.74 -4.63 -12.62
C ILE A 120 17.02 -5.92 -12.26
N VAL A 121 16.31 -5.92 -11.14
CA VAL A 121 15.52 -7.04 -10.64
C VAL A 121 14.05 -6.72 -10.82
N THR A 122 13.33 -7.61 -11.48
CA THR A 122 11.88 -7.52 -11.67
C THR A 122 11.23 -8.69 -10.95
N VAL A 123 10.26 -8.41 -10.08
CA VAL A 123 9.51 -9.40 -9.30
C VAL A 123 8.02 -9.26 -9.61
N GLN A 124 7.38 -10.37 -9.95
CA GLN A 124 5.94 -10.46 -10.20
C GLN A 124 5.21 -10.67 -8.87
N ALA A 125 4.54 -9.64 -8.37
CA ALA A 125 3.66 -9.67 -7.21
C ALA A 125 2.29 -10.23 -7.62
N GLY A 126 2.09 -11.53 -7.35
CA GLY A 126 0.81 -12.20 -7.45
C GLY A 126 0.34 -12.61 -8.84
N GLU A 127 -0.30 -13.78 -8.94
CA GLU A 127 -0.94 -14.27 -10.16
C GLU A 127 -2.23 -13.51 -10.52
N ARG A 128 -2.99 -12.98 -9.54
CA ARG A 128 -4.37 -12.53 -9.78
C ARG A 128 -4.51 -11.12 -10.36
N ARG A 129 -3.54 -10.24 -10.16
CA ARG A 129 -3.61 -8.84 -10.67
C ARG A 129 -2.26 -8.23 -11.11
N GLY A 130 -1.19 -9.02 -11.20
CA GLY A 130 0.01 -8.68 -11.98
C GLY A 130 0.69 -7.38 -11.55
N GLY A 131 0.94 -7.20 -10.25
CA GLY A 131 1.78 -6.09 -9.80
C GLY A 131 3.24 -6.39 -10.16
N VAL A 132 3.91 -5.52 -10.91
CA VAL A 132 5.35 -5.69 -11.17
C VAL A 132 6.13 -4.77 -10.26
N LEU A 133 7.01 -5.34 -9.44
CA LEU A 133 7.97 -4.59 -8.64
C LEU A 133 9.33 -4.60 -9.33
N THR A 134 9.91 -3.44 -9.57
CA THR A 134 11.26 -3.30 -10.14
C THR A 134 12.17 -2.66 -9.10
N ALA A 135 13.33 -3.25 -8.87
CA ALA A 135 14.35 -2.75 -7.98
C ALA A 135 15.72 -2.80 -8.66
N GLU A 136 16.58 -1.83 -8.36
CA GLU A 136 17.85 -1.64 -9.07
C GLU A 136 18.99 -1.47 -8.08
N ALA A 137 20.17 -2.00 -8.43
CA ALA A 137 21.41 -1.74 -7.70
C ALA A 137 22.62 -1.73 -8.64
N ILE A 138 23.66 -1.00 -8.26
CA ILE A 138 24.95 -1.05 -8.96
C ILE A 138 25.77 -2.20 -8.37
N ARG A 139 26.28 -3.08 -9.24
CA ARG A 139 27.13 -4.22 -8.89
C ARG A 139 28.42 -4.17 -9.69
N LEU A 140 29.53 -4.51 -9.03
CA LEU A 140 30.81 -4.73 -9.70
C LEU A 140 30.84 -6.18 -10.18
N VAL A 141 30.86 -6.35 -11.50
CA VAL A 141 30.93 -7.65 -12.16
C VAL A 141 32.38 -7.91 -12.54
N ARG A 142 32.88 -9.12 -12.25
CA ARG A 142 34.21 -9.52 -12.68
C ARG A 142 34.16 -9.85 -14.16
N ILE A 143 35.04 -9.23 -14.94
CA ILE A 143 35.25 -9.61 -16.33
C ILE A 143 36.55 -10.38 -16.38
N ASP A 144 36.46 -11.64 -16.79
CA ASP A 144 37.65 -12.42 -17.10
C ASP A 144 38.21 -11.83 -18.40
N ARG A 145 39.37 -11.18 -18.31
CA ARG A 145 40.08 -10.65 -19.47
C ARG A 145 40.46 -11.85 -20.32
N ALA A 146 39.65 -12.15 -21.33
CA ALA A 146 40.04 -13.09 -22.37
C ALA A 146 41.36 -12.56 -22.96
N GLU A 147 42.43 -13.35 -22.82
CA GLU A 147 43.72 -13.10 -23.45
C GLU A 147 43.47 -12.71 -24.91
N ARG A 148 43.77 -11.45 -25.24
CA ARG A 148 43.95 -11.00 -26.62
C ARG A 148 45.44 -10.96 -26.91
#